data_AF-A0AAW9DKY8-F1
#
_entry.id   AF-A0AAW9DKY8-F1
#
_cell.length_a   1.000
_cell.length_b   1.000
_cell.length_c   1.000
_cell.angle_alpha   90.00
_cell.angle_beta   90.00
_cell.angle_gamma   90.00
#
_symmetry.space_group_name_H-M   'P 1'
#
loop_
_entity.id
_entity.type
_entity.pdbx_description
1 polymer ?
#
loop_
_entity_poly.entity_id
_entity_poly.type
_entity_poly.pdbx_seq_one_letter_code
_entity_poly.pdbx_strand_id
1 'polypeptide(L)' 'MKKIKALLLTLTAVLLLTACSASNQSLDGTYTYEEDGSSMTIIIDGQDGSLSIEAGDGSGSLFVDNISTDFTVDKENKT' A
#
# COMPACT_ATOMS: atom_id res chain seq x y z
N MET A 1 0.63 -46.11 11.46
CA MET A 1 0.51 -45.24 10.27
C MET A 1 -0.47 -44.06 10.41
N LYS A 2 -1.62 -44.20 11.09
CA LYS A 2 -2.60 -43.09 11.26
C LYS A 2 -2.03 -41.82 11.91
N LYS A 3 -1.21 -41.96 12.96
CA LYS A 3 -0.63 -40.84 13.72
C LYS A 3 0.38 -40.02 12.90
N ILE A 4 1.17 -40.67 12.05
CA ILE A 4 2.15 -40.02 11.17
C ILE A 4 1.45 -39.22 10.07
N LYS A 5 0.38 -39.78 9.48
CA LYS A 5 -0.44 -39.07 8.48
C LYS A 5 -1.12 -37.83 9.09
N ALA A 6 -1.62 -37.94 10.32
CA ALA A 6 -2.22 -36.81 11.03
C ALA A 6 -1.19 -35.71 11.30
N LEU A 7 0.01 -36.08 11.78
CA LEU A 7 1.09 -35.13 12.07
C LEU A 7 1.55 -34.40 10.81
N LEU A 8 1.69 -35.11 9.69
CA LEU A 8 2.09 -34.54 8.41
C LEU A 8 1.02 -33.56 7.89
N LEU A 9 -0.27 -33.92 8.02
CA LEU A 9 -1.37 -33.06 7.61
C LEU A 9 -1.43 -31.76 8.44
N THR A 10 -1.26 -31.85 9.76
CA THR A 10 -1.23 -30.67 10.63
C THR A 10 -0.04 -29.76 10.35
N LEU A 11 1.15 -30.32 10.08
CA LEU A 11 2.33 -29.53 9.79
C LEU A 11 2.19 -28.78 8.45
N THR A 12 1.63 -29.46 7.44
CA THR A 12 1.37 -28.86 6.12
C THR A 12 0.31 -27.75 6.22
N ALA A 13 -0.73 -27.93 7.02
CA ALA A 13 -1.77 -26.92 7.23
C ALA A 13 -1.23 -25.66 7.94
N VAL A 14 -0.35 -25.81 8.93
CA VAL A 14 0.29 -24.68 9.61
C VAL A 14 1.18 -23.89 8.64
N LEU A 15 1.95 -24.57 7.80
CA LEU A 15 2.81 -23.93 6.80
C LEU A 15 2.00 -23.13 5.77
N LEU A 16 0.86 -23.67 5.32
CA LEU A 16 -0.04 -22.99 4.40
C LEU A 16 -0.75 -21.79 5.03
N LEU A 17 -1.11 -21.88 6.31
CA LEU A 17 -1.67 -20.74 7.06
C LEU A 17 -0.67 -19.59 7.18
N THR A 18 0.60 -19.88 7.45
CA THR A 18 1.65 -18.85 7.56
C THR A 18 2.06 -18.24 6.23
N ALA A 19 1.93 -18.98 5.12
CA ALA A 19 2.25 -18.49 3.78
C ALA A 19 1.11 -17.68 3.12
N CYS A 20 -0.14 -17.88 3.56
CA CYS A 20 -1.30 -17.11 3.10
C CYS A 20 -1.50 -15.79 3.87
N SER A 21 -0.73 -15.56 4.94
CA SER A 21 -0.53 -14.24 5.52
C SER A 21 0.37 -13.41 4.60
N ALA A 22 -0.03 -13.25 3.34
CA ALA A 22 0.42 -12.14 2.52
C ALA A 22 -0.04 -10.89 3.28
N SER A 23 0.90 -10.33 4.04
CA SER A 23 0.72 -9.06 4.71
C SER A 23 0.18 -8.10 3.66
N ASN A 24 -1.01 -7.56 3.90
CA ASN A 24 -1.37 -6.25 3.36
C ASN A 24 -0.28 -5.32 3.91
N GLN A 25 0.86 -5.22 3.22
CA GLN A 25 1.90 -4.32 3.64
C GLN A 25 1.29 -2.95 3.50
N SER A 26 1.05 -2.32 4.65
CA SER A 26 0.61 -0.94 4.68
C SER A 26 1.56 -0.17 3.79
N LEU A 27 1.01 0.55 2.82
CA LEU A 27 1.78 1.48 2.00
C LEU A 27 2.07 2.77 2.78
N ASP A 28 1.80 2.77 4.09
CA ASP A 28 2.06 3.88 4.99
C ASP A 28 3.53 4.27 4.94
N GLY A 29 3.78 5.53 4.65
CA GLY A 29 5.13 6.04 4.54
C GLY A 29 5.23 7.31 3.71
N THR A 30 6.45 7.84 3.69
CA THR A 30 6.84 8.96 2.85
C THR A 30 7.78 8.44 1.76
N TYR A 31 7.40 8.69 0.50
CA TYR A 31 8.16 8.31 -0.68
C TYR A 31 8.61 9.57 -1.40
N THR A 32 9.92 9.72 -1.55
CA THR A 32 10.51 10.86 -2.25
C THR A 32 11.19 10.38 -3.52
N TYR A 33 10.88 11.03 -4.62
CA TYR A 33 11.54 10.85 -5.91
C TYR A 33 12.17 12.17 -6.33
N GLU A 34 13.42 12.11 -6.77
CA GLU A 34 14.22 13.26 -7.18
C GLU A 34 14.80 12.98 -8.57
N GLU A 35 14.52 13.85 -9.53
CA GLU A 35 15.07 13.77 -10.89
C GLU A 35 15.32 15.17 -11.44
N ASP A 36 16.53 15.41 -11.97
CA ASP A 36 16.92 16.66 -12.63
C ASP A 36 16.61 17.94 -11.84
N GLY A 37 16.79 17.90 -10.51
CA GLY A 37 16.54 19.04 -9.62
C GLY A 37 15.06 19.27 -9.29
N SER A 38 14.18 18.39 -9.75
CA SER A 38 12.77 18.35 -9.37
C SER A 38 12.52 17.25 -8.33
N SER A 39 11.70 17.56 -7.33
CA SER A 39 11.31 16.65 -6.27
C SER A 39 9.81 16.33 -6.31
N MET A 40 9.47 15.11 -5.95
CA MET A 40 8.11 14.64 -5.72
C MET A 40 8.08 13.90 -4.39
N THR A 41 7.23 14.34 -3.47
CA THR A 41 7.00 13.65 -2.19
C THR A 41 5.56 13.16 -2.10
N ILE A 42 5.39 11.87 -1.83
CA ILE A 42 4.09 11.22 -1.61
C ILE A 42 4.03 10.74 -0.17
N ILE A 43 3.00 11.14 0.57
CA ILE A 43 2.75 10.72 1.95
C ILE A 43 1.46 9.92 1.97
N ILE A 44 1.55 8.68 2.44
CA ILE A 44 0.42 7.76 2.58
C ILE A 44 0.23 7.50 4.07
N ASP A 45 -0.97 7.75 4.56
CA ASP A 45 -1.40 7.37 5.90
C ASP A 45 -2.69 6.55 5.81
N GLY A 46 -2.55 5.23 5.85
CA GLY A 46 -3.67 4.29 5.83
C GLY A 46 -4.44 4.21 7.15
N GLN A 47 -3.96 4.80 8.25
CA GLN A 47 -4.70 4.88 9.51
C GLN A 47 -5.81 5.93 9.41
N ASP A 48 -5.48 7.09 8.84
CA ASP A 48 -6.41 8.21 8.66
C ASP A 48 -6.98 8.29 7.23
N GLY A 49 -6.57 7.39 6.33
CA GLY A 49 -7.04 7.34 4.93
C GLY A 49 -6.62 8.55 4.12
N SER A 50 -5.42 9.08 4.36
CA SER A 50 -4.93 10.31 3.72
C SER A 50 -3.82 10.06 2.71
N LEU A 51 -3.83 10.86 1.65
CA LEU A 51 -2.80 10.91 0.61
C LEU A 51 -2.43 12.37 0.34
N SER A 52 -1.15 12.70 0.47
CA SER A 52 -0.62 14.01 0.13
C SER A 52 0.49 13.90 -0.91
N ILE A 53 0.48 14.79 -1.90
CA ILE A 53 1.45 14.85 -2.98
C ILE A 53 1.99 16.28 -3.06
N GLU A 54 3.31 16.43 -2.99
CA GLU A 54 4.01 17.71 -3.12
C GLU A 54 5.03 17.63 -4.27
N ALA A 55 4.93 18.55 -5.22
CA ALA A 55 5.75 18.60 -6.42
C ALA A 55 6.07 20.04 -6.82
N GLY A 56 7.31 20.48 -6.62
CA GLY A 56 7.74 21.85 -6.95
C GLY A 56 6.96 22.91 -6.17
N ASP A 57 6.23 23.78 -6.87
CA ASP A 57 5.38 24.83 -6.29
C ASP A 57 3.91 24.40 -6.07
N GLY A 58 3.56 23.19 -6.51
CA GLY A 58 2.23 22.62 -6.40
C GLY A 58 2.12 21.59 -5.29
N SER A 59 0.99 21.59 -4.58
CA SER A 59 0.62 20.53 -3.66
C SER A 59 -0.85 20.15 -3.82
N GLY A 60 -1.14 18.88 -3.57
CA GLY A 60 -2.49 18.32 -3.58
C GLY A 60 -2.65 17.34 -2.42
N SER A 61 -3.78 17.39 -1.73
CA SER A 61 -4.09 16.50 -0.62
C SER A 61 -5.50 15.95 -0.76
N LEU A 62 -5.66 14.68 -0.42
CA LEU A 62 -6.90 13.94 -0.41
C LEU A 62 -7.07 13.27 0.96
N PHE A 63 -8.26 13.43 1.54
CA PHE A 63 -8.68 12.75 2.76
C PHE A 63 -9.90 11.89 2.42
N VAL A 64 -9.86 10.61 2.80
CA VAL A 64 -10.93 9.67 2.49
C VAL A 64 -11.34 8.90 3.75
N ASP A 65 -12.53 9.21 4.26
CA ASP A 65 -13.08 8.60 5.49
C ASP A 65 -13.50 7.11 5.31
N ASN A 66 -13.51 6.57 4.07
CA ASN A 66 -13.83 5.16 3.77
C ASN A 66 -13.21 4.71 2.43
N ILE A 67 -12.27 3.76 2.48
CA ILE A 67 -11.52 3.31 1.29
C ILE A 67 -12.37 2.33 0.47
N SER A 68 -13.01 2.85 -0.57
CA SER A 68 -13.43 2.08 -1.76
C SER A 68 -13.58 3.04 -2.95
N THR A 69 -12.58 3.90 -3.16
CA THR A 69 -12.57 4.81 -4.31
C THR A 69 -11.18 4.80 -4.93
N ASP A 70 -11.11 4.32 -6.16
CA ASP A 70 -9.90 4.45 -6.98
C ASP A 70 -9.67 5.95 -7.26
N PHE A 71 -8.53 6.49 -6.81
CA PHE A 71 -8.16 7.88 -7.07
C PHE A 71 -7.29 7.96 -8.32
N THR A 72 -7.79 8.62 -9.36
CA THR A 72 -7.04 8.91 -10.59
C THR A 72 -6.84 10.42 -10.71
N VAL A 73 -5.60 10.87 -10.74
CA VAL A 73 -5.26 12.26 -11.08
C VAL A 73 -5.15 12.36 -12.59
N ASP A 74 -6.20 12.87 -13.24
CA ASP A 74 -6.10 13.27 -14.64
C ASP A 74 -5.42 14.64 -14.71
N LYS A 75 -4.23 14.69 -15.34
CA LYS A 75 -3.60 15.96 -15.68
C LYS A 75 -4.41 16.57 -16.81
N GLU A 76 -5.38 17.42 -16.49
CA GLU A 76 -6.03 18.25 -17.50
C GLU A 76 -4.94 18.97 -18.30
N ASN A 77 -4.92 18.68 -19.60
CA ASN A 77 -4.02 19.28 -20.57
C ASN A 77 -4.43 20.75 -20.72
N LYS A 78 -3.85 21.64 -19.91
CA LYS A 78 -4.05 23.10 -20.04
C LYS A 78 -3.53 23.54 -21.41
N THR A 79 -4.44 23.84 -22.34
CA THR A 79 -4.19 24.60 -23.58
C THR A 79 -3.70 26.02 -23.28
#